data_AF-A0A811MLA8-F1
#
_entry.id   AF-A0A811MLA8-F1
#
_cell.length_a   1.000
_cell.length_b   1.000
_cell.length_c   1.000
_cell.angle_alpha   90.00
_cell.angle_beta   90.00
_cell.angle_gamma   90.00
#
_symmetry.space_group_name_H-M   'P 1'
#
loop_
_entity.id
_entity.type
_entity.pdbx_description
1 polymer ?
#
loop_
_entity_poly.entity_id
_entity_poly.type
_entity_poly.pdbx_seq_one_letter_code
_entity_poly.pdbx_strand_id
1 'polypeptide(L)' 'MPRGYVPMRLAGDGGEEDEHETVLVPVALLREPRMVELLEMAERQYGYGQPGVLRIPCDARRFEQLMGLKCMAR' A
#
# COMPACT_ATOMS: atom_id res chain seq x y z
N MET A 1 -12.87 2.04 -10.25
CA MET A 1 -12.18 0.94 -9.56
C MET A 1 -12.39 -0.33 -10.35
N PRO A 2 -11.35 -0.90 -10.98
CA PRO A 2 -11.47 -2.20 -11.63
C PRO A 2 -11.78 -3.28 -10.58
N ARG A 3 -12.60 -4.28 -10.93
CA ARG A 3 -12.89 -5.40 -10.04
C ARG A 3 -11.61 -6.20 -9.79
N GLY A 4 -11.42 -6.65 -8.56
CA GLY A 4 -10.23 -7.42 -8.17
C GLY A 4 -9.01 -6.57 -7.77
N TYR A 5 -9.17 -5.26 -7.58
CA TYR A 5 -8.11 -4.37 -7.08
C TYR A 5 -8.57 -3.61 -5.84
N VAL A 6 -7.62 -3.34 -4.94
CA VAL A 6 -7.79 -2.52 -3.74
C VAL A 6 -6.89 -1.30 -3.86
N PRO A 7 -7.41 -0.07 -3.70
CA PRO A 7 -6.56 1.10 -3.61
C PRO A 7 -5.79 1.07 -2.29
N MET A 8 -4.48 1.35 -2.35
CA MET A 8 -3.62 1.52 -1.19
C MET A 8 -2.86 2.82 -1.31
N ARG A 9 -2.73 3.55 -0.21
CA ARG A 9 -1.96 4.80 -0.14
C ARG A 9 -0.60 4.51 0.46
N LEU A 10 0.42 4.63 -0.35
CA LEU A 10 1.81 4.43 0.03
C LEU A 10 2.30 5.69 0.76
N ALA A 11 2.81 5.51 1.96
CA ALA A 11 3.35 6.57 2.80
C ALA A 11 4.79 6.18 3.17
N GLY A 12 5.78 6.87 2.60
CA GLY A 12 7.18 6.65 2.93
C GLY A 12 7.51 7.04 4.37
N ASP A 13 8.56 6.45 4.92
CA ASP A 13 9.11 6.76 6.24
C ASP A 13 9.87 8.11 6.15
N GLY A 14 9.15 9.23 6.10
CA GLY A 14 9.74 10.59 6.14
C GLY A 14 9.42 11.54 4.98
N GLY A 15 8.42 11.27 4.15
CA GLY A 15 7.95 12.20 3.11
C GLY A 15 6.90 13.18 3.62
N GLU A 16 6.83 14.37 3.00
CA GLU A 16 5.78 15.37 3.23
C GLU A 16 4.41 14.81 2.81
N GLU A 17 3.31 15.35 3.37
CA GLU A 17 1.93 14.90 3.11
C GLU A 17 1.50 14.95 1.62
N ASP A 18 2.34 15.51 0.75
CA ASP A 18 2.18 15.63 -0.70
C ASP A 18 2.83 14.48 -1.51
N GLU A 19 3.62 13.59 -0.91
CA GLU A 19 4.31 12.48 -1.61
C GLU A 19 3.56 11.12 -1.53
N HIS A 20 2.26 11.16 -1.19
CA HIS A 20 1.48 9.94 -1.03
C HIS A 20 0.92 9.44 -2.36
N GLU A 21 1.51 8.39 -2.92
CA GLU A 21 0.99 7.74 -4.11
C GLU A 21 -0.12 6.75 -3.75
N THR A 22 -1.26 6.83 -4.45
CA THR A 22 -2.32 5.82 -4.36
C THR A 22 -2.20 4.84 -5.51
N VAL A 23 -1.96 3.58 -5.17
CA VAL A 23 -1.71 2.50 -6.13
C VAL A 23 -2.86 1.50 -6.11
N LEU A 24 -3.15 0.90 -7.26
CA LEU A 24 -4.13 -0.18 -7.36
C LEU A 24 -3.46 -1.53 -7.23
N VAL A 25 -3.78 -2.25 -6.17
CA VAL A 25 -3.16 -3.54 -5.82
C VAL A 25 -4.14 -4.67 -6.13
N PRO A 26 -3.78 -5.65 -7.00
CA PRO A 26 -4.58 -6.84 -7.19
C PRO A 26 -4.86 -7.56 -5.87
N VAL A 27 -6.12 -7.95 -5.64
CA VAL A 27 -6.53 -8.71 -4.44
C VAL A 27 -5.74 -10.02 -4.29
N ALA A 28 -5.26 -10.61 -5.39
CA ALA A 28 -4.43 -11.80 -5.38
C ALA A 28 -3.12 -11.62 -4.57
N LEU A 29 -2.57 -10.40 -4.56
CA LEU A 29 -1.33 -10.09 -3.85
C LEU A 29 -1.51 -9.94 -2.34
N LEU A 30 -2.74 -9.77 -1.86
CA LEU A 30 -3.04 -9.73 -0.42
C LEU A 30 -2.68 -11.03 0.30
N ARG A 31 -2.47 -12.12 -0.46
CA ARG A 31 -2.08 -13.43 0.06
C ARG A 31 -0.57 -13.65 0.08
N GLU A 32 0.21 -12.76 -0.53
CA GLU A 32 1.66 -12.91 -0.55
C GLU A 32 2.23 -12.61 0.85
N PRO A 33 3.17 -13.42 1.37
CA PRO A 33 3.73 -13.23 2.72
C PRO A 33 4.29 -11.82 2.96
N ARG A 34 4.95 -11.23 1.93
CA ARG A 34 5.50 -9.87 1.98
C ARG A 34 4.42 -8.79 2.16
N MET A 35 3.23 -9.03 1.61
CA MET A 35 2.09 -8.13 1.79
C MET A 35 1.54 -8.22 3.21
N VAL A 36 1.51 -9.43 3.79
CA VAL A 36 1.09 -9.62 5.19
C VAL A 36 1.97 -8.80 6.13
N GLU A 37 3.30 -8.83 5.95
CA GLU A 37 4.22 -8.02 6.75
C GLU A 37 3.93 -6.51 6.63
N LEU A 38 3.66 -6.02 5.41
CA LEU A 38 3.29 -4.61 5.19
C LEU A 38 1.96 -4.24 5.86
N LEU A 39 0.98 -5.14 5.83
CA LEU A 39 -0.32 -4.95 6.47
C LEU A 39 -0.20 -4.94 8.00
N GLU A 40 0.62 -5.80 8.58
CA GLU A 40 0.92 -5.79 10.02
C GLU A 40 1.63 -4.49 10.43
N MET A 41 2.56 -4.00 9.63
CA MET A 41 3.19 -2.69 9.86
C MET A 41 2.16 -1.56 9.80
N ALA A 42 1.28 -1.57 8.80
CA ALA A 42 0.20 -0.61 8.66
C ALA A 42 -0.75 -0.62 9.86
N GLU A 43 -1.14 -1.81 10.34
CA GLU A 43 -1.95 -1.97 11.55
C GLU A 43 -1.24 -1.37 12.76
N ARG A 44 0.04 -1.69 12.98
CA ARG A 44 0.78 -1.18 14.14
C ARG A 44 0.91 0.34 14.13
N GLN A 45 1.09 0.95 12.96
CA GLN A 45 1.33 2.39 12.84
C GLN A 45 0.05 3.22 12.80
N TYR A 46 -0.99 2.72 12.14
CA TYR A 46 -2.20 3.49 11.84
C TYR A 46 -3.48 2.88 12.42
N GLY A 47 -3.43 1.64 12.90
CA GLY A 47 -4.60 0.86 13.34
C GLY A 47 -5.53 0.45 12.20
N TYR A 48 -6.63 -0.21 12.54
CA TYR A 48 -7.68 -0.58 11.58
C TYR A 48 -8.66 0.55 11.25
N GLY A 49 -8.70 1.62 12.06
CA GLY A 49 -9.63 2.74 11.93
C GLY A 49 -9.23 3.77 10.87
N GLN A 50 -8.46 3.36 9.85
CA GLN A 50 -7.96 4.27 8.83
C GLN A 50 -9.12 4.87 8.01
N PRO A 51 -9.25 6.21 7.92
CA PRO A 51 -10.29 6.82 7.11
C PRO A 51 -9.98 6.68 5.61
N GLY A 52 -10.91 6.08 4.87
CA GLY A 52 -10.86 6.00 3.41
C GLY A 52 -9.98 4.86 2.89
N VAL A 53 -8.83 5.22 2.29
CA VAL A 53 -7.93 4.27 1.61
C VAL A 53 -6.92 3.71 2.61
N LEU A 54 -6.67 2.40 2.54
CA LEU A 54 -5.70 1.71 3.37
C LEU A 54 -4.30 2.33 3.21
N ARG A 55 -3.71 2.82 4.29
CA ARG A 55 -2.36 3.41 4.29
C ARG A 55 -1.33 2.33 4.57
N ILE A 56 -0.27 2.27 3.77
CA ILE A 56 0.83 1.33 3.89
C ILE A 56 2.11 2.12 4.16
N PRO A 57 2.88 1.80 5.23
CA PRO A 57 4.12 2.47 5.57
C PRO A 57 5.27 1.95 4.70
N CYS A 58 5.20 2.27 3.41
CA CYS A 58 6.14 1.86 2.39
C CYS A 58 6.11 2.91 1.28
N ASP A 59 7.26 3.34 0.79
CA ASP A 59 7.35 4.19 -0.40
C ASP A 59 7.05 3.37 -1.68
N ALA A 60 6.64 4.06 -2.74
CA ALA A 60 6.28 3.44 -4.01
C ALA A 60 7.39 2.57 -4.60
N ARG A 61 8.64 3.04 -4.57
CA ARG A 61 9.78 2.31 -5.16
C ARG A 61 10.05 1.01 -4.43
N ARG A 62 10.02 1.01 -3.09
CA ARG A 62 10.15 -0.20 -2.28
C ARG A 62 8.97 -1.14 -2.48
N PHE A 63 7.76 -0.61 -2.57
CA PHE A 63 6.56 -1.42 -2.82
C PHE A 63 6.63 -2.16 -4.16
N GLU A 64 7.04 -1.48 -5.24
CA GLU A 64 7.23 -2.10 -6.55
C GLU A 64 8.28 -3.24 -6.52
N GLN A 65 9.38 -3.04 -5.79
CA GLN A 65 10.42 -4.05 -5.62
C GLN A 65 9.94 -5.27 -4.83
N LEU A 66 9.18 -5.06 -3.75
CA LEU A 66 8.66 -6.13 -2.91
C LEU A 66 7.62 -6.98 -3.65
N MET A 67 6.76 -6.32 -4.42
CA MET A 67 5.63 -6.94 -5.11
C MET A 67 5.96 -7.41 -6.52
N GLY A 68 7.12 -7.05 -7.07
CA GLY A 68 7.54 -7.42 -8.42
C GLY A 68 6.63 -6.86 -9.51
N LEU A 69 5.99 -5.72 -9.23
CA LEU A 69 4.96 -5.12 -10.08
C LEU A 69 5.19 -3.63 -10.19
N LYS A 70 4.72 -3.06 -11.29
CA LYS A 70 4.69 -1.62 -11.47
C LYS A 70 3.41 -1.07 -10.88
N CYS A 71 3.52 -0.09 -10.01
CA CYS A 71 2.37 0.56 -9.41
C CYS A 71 1.60 1.30 -10.52
N MET A 72 0.30 1.01 -10.63
CA MET A 72 -0.59 1.81 -11.45
C MET A 72 -1.17 2.91 -10.57
N ALA A 73 -0.74 4.15 -10.82
CA ALA A 73 -1.31 5.35 -10.21
C ALA A 73 -2.78 5.50 -10.66
N ARG A 74 -3.59 6.03 -9.75
CA ARG A 74 -5.04 6.18 -9.93
C ARG A 74 -5.40 7.50 -10.61
#